data_AF-A0A3M1VKM7-F1
#
_entry.id   AF-A0A3M1VKM7-F1
#
_cell.length_a   1.000
_cell.length_b   1.000
_cell.length_c   1.000
_cell.angle_alpha   90.00
_cell.angle_beta   90.00
_cell.angle_gamma   90.00
#
_symmetry.space_group_name_H-M   'P 1'
#
loop_
_entity.id
_entity.type
_entity.pdbx_description
1 polymer ?
#
loop_
_entity_poly.entity_id
_entity_poly.type
_entity_poly.pdbx_seq_one_letter_code
_entity_poly.pdbx_strand_id
1 'polypeptide(L)'
;MGNKVKINYWLLRLLEVKYPIQDWFSRNERSILFLAGIVLLALGMCEYSTAQGLAAKYNDVRIAEAVNVIITYIEGSFGALIMVVSGIAAIMSAAFGQYRAALSLLVVAVGAFILRSIISTFFNDANIAP
;
A
#
# COMPACT_ATOMS: atom_id res chain seq x y z
N MET A 1 39.51 -8.29 -50.51
CA MET A 1 38.64 -7.20 -50.96
C MET A 1 37.45 -7.10 -49.99
N GLY A 2 37.55 -6.24 -48.98
CA GLY A 2 36.51 -6.06 -47.96
C GLY A 2 35.66 -4.83 -48.27
N ASN A 3 34.42 -5.04 -48.69
CA ASN A 3 33.49 -3.98 -49.07
C ASN A 3 32.85 -3.38 -47.80
N LYS A 4 33.28 -2.19 -47.39
CA LYS A 4 32.73 -1.51 -46.21
C LYS A 4 31.40 -0.85 -46.58
N VAL A 5 30.30 -1.46 -46.10
CA VAL A 5 28.94 -0.92 -46.20
C VAL A 5 28.88 0.40 -45.42
N LYS A 6 28.76 1.52 -46.13
CA LYS A 6 28.50 2.85 -45.55
C LYS A 6 27.06 2.91 -45.05
N ILE A 7 26.85 2.60 -43.79
CA ILE A 7 25.57 2.80 -43.11
C ILE A 7 25.36 4.31 -42.93
N ASN A 8 24.26 4.83 -43.50
CA ASN A 8 23.92 6.25 -43.48
C ASN A 8 23.58 6.71 -42.05
N TYR A 9 24.44 7.55 -41.48
CA TYR A 9 24.27 8.17 -40.15
C TYR A 9 22.94 8.94 -39.98
N TRP A 10 22.32 9.38 -41.07
CA TRP A 10 21.01 10.03 -41.04
C TRP A 10 19.86 9.13 -40.54
N LEU A 11 19.96 7.82 -40.75
CA LEU A 11 18.97 6.85 -40.29
C LEU A 11 19.06 6.58 -38.78
N LEU A 12 20.26 6.66 -38.21
CA LEU A 12 20.47 6.56 -36.75
C LEU A 12 19.92 7.79 -36.01
N ARG A 13 20.07 8.99 -36.59
CA ARG A 13 19.55 10.23 -36.00
C ARG A 13 18.02 10.32 -35.95
N LEU A 14 17.33 9.63 -36.86
CA LEU A 14 15.86 9.56 -36.86
C LEU A 14 15.32 8.58 -35.80
N LEU A 15 16.13 7.62 -35.35
CA LEU A 15 15.76 6.71 -34.27
C LEU A 15 15.96 7.34 -32.88
N GLU A 16 16.94 8.25 -32.71
CA GLU A 16 17.17 8.93 -31.43
C GLU A 16 16.03 9.90 -31.02
N VAL A 17 15.24 10.40 -31.97
CA VAL A 17 14.12 11.33 -31.67
C VAL A 17 12.89 10.60 -31.12
N LYS A 18 12.80 9.27 -31.24
CA LYS A 18 11.57 8.52 -30.95
C LYS A 18 11.41 8.11 -29.47
N TYR A 19 12.40 8.32 -28.60
CA TYR A 19 12.38 7.85 -27.20
C TYR A 19 12.42 8.89 -26.05
N PRO A 20 12.28 10.21 -26.25
CA PRO A 20 12.46 11.15 -25.13
C PRO A 20 11.40 10.99 -24.02
N ILE A 21 10.23 10.41 -24.32
CA ILE A 21 9.14 10.19 -23.36
C ILE A 21 9.40 8.97 -22.46
N GLN A 22 10.06 7.92 -22.94
CA GLN A 22 10.37 6.74 -22.13
C GLN A 22 11.49 7.00 -21.11
N ASP A 23 12.49 7.81 -21.49
CA ASP A 23 13.59 8.18 -20.59
C ASP A 23 13.16 9.14 -19.48
N TRP A 24 12.12 9.94 -19.72
CA TRP A 24 11.49 10.77 -18.69
C TRP A 24 10.69 9.96 -17.67
N PHE A 25 10.10 8.84 -18.10
CA PHE A 25 9.32 7.98 -17.21
C PHE A 25 10.22 7.21 -16.24
N SER A 26 11.33 6.64 -16.74
CA SER A 26 12.28 5.84 -15.93
C SER A 26 12.97 6.65 -14.83
N ARG A 27 13.16 7.96 -15.03
CA ARG A 27 13.73 8.85 -14.00
C ARG A 27 12.78 9.18 -12.85
N ASN A 28 11.47 9.07 -13.08
CA ASN A 28 10.44 9.59 -12.16
C ASN A 28 9.54 8.53 -11.51
N GLU A 29 9.81 7.25 -11.76
CA GLU A 29 8.98 6.13 -11.27
C GLU A 29 8.77 6.17 -9.74
N ARG A 30 9.82 6.52 -8.99
CA ARG A 30 9.76 6.59 -7.52
C ARG A 30 8.86 7.73 -7.03
N SER A 31 8.88 8.86 -7.72
CA SER A 31 8.09 10.04 -7.37
C SER A 31 6.61 9.82 -7.67
N ILE A 32 6.30 9.13 -8.77
CA ILE A 32 4.93 8.83 -9.21
C ILE A 32 4.25 7.84 -8.25
N LEU A 33 4.95 6.77 -7.85
CA LEU A 33 4.42 5.79 -6.89
C LEU A 33 4.18 6.42 -5.50
N PHE A 34 5.06 7.32 -5.07
CA PHE A 34 4.90 8.06 -3.81
C PHE A 34 3.69 9.00 -3.83
N LEU A 35 3.51 9.76 -4.92
CA LEU A 35 2.35 10.62 -5.11
C LEU A 35 1.04 9.83 -5.19
N ALA A 36 1.03 8.70 -5.90
CA ALA A 36 -0.13 7.81 -5.96
C ALA A 36 -0.52 7.30 -4.56
N GLY A 37 0.46 6.94 -3.71
CA GLY A 37 0.23 6.55 -2.33
C GLY A 37 -0.38 7.67 -1.47
N ILE A 38 0.11 8.91 -1.61
CA ILE A 38 -0.43 10.07 -0.89
C ILE A 38 -1.88 10.36 -1.31
N VAL A 39 -2.19 10.30 -2.61
CA VAL A 39 -3.54 10.54 -3.12
C VAL A 39 -4.51 9.47 -2.60
N LEU A 40 -4.10 8.20 -2.62
CA LEU A 40 -4.93 7.11 -2.11
C LEU A 40 -5.20 7.25 -0.60
N LEU A 41 -4.19 7.67 0.17
CA LEU A 41 -4.35 7.96 1.61
C LEU A 41 -5.29 9.16 1.84
N ALA A 42 -5.12 10.24 1.08
CA ALA A 42 -5.96 11.44 1.19
C ALA A 42 -7.43 11.16 0.84
N LEU A 43 -7.69 10.35 -0.18
CA LEU A 43 -9.04 9.92 -0.54
C LEU A 43 -9.67 9.08 0.57
N GLY A 44 -8.92 8.16 1.18
CA GLY A 44 -9.40 7.37 2.31
C GLY A 44 -9.73 8.22 3.56
N MET A 45 -9.02 9.34 3.77
CA MET A 45 -9.29 10.24 4.90
C MET A 45 -10.52 11.13 4.71
N CYS A 46 -10.97 11.38 3.47
CA CYS A 46 -12.13 12.23 3.20
C CYS A 46 -13.48 11.62 3.64
N GLU A 47 -13.58 10.29 3.81
CA GLU A 47 -14.85 9.65 4.20
C GLU A 47 -15.18 9.75 5.70
N TYR A 48 -14.23 10.14 6.57
CA TYR A 48 -14.38 10.02 8.03
C TYR A 48 -14.71 11.32 8.78
N SER A 49 -14.94 12.46 8.12
CA SER A 49 -15.11 13.76 8.82
C SER A 49 -16.55 14.27 8.96
N THR A 50 -17.58 13.44 8.80
CA THR A 50 -18.99 13.87 8.93
C THR A 50 -19.56 13.76 10.36
N ALA A 51 -18.75 13.41 11.38
CA ALA A 51 -19.25 13.14 12.73
C ALA A 51 -19.16 14.32 13.74
N GLN A 52 -18.56 15.47 13.39
CA GLN A 52 -18.24 16.53 14.37
C GLN A 52 -19.34 17.58 14.62
N GLY A 53 -20.50 17.50 13.95
CA GLY A 53 -21.46 18.61 13.88
C GLY A 53 -22.61 18.63 14.89
N LEU A 54 -22.85 17.57 15.67
CA LEU A 54 -23.93 17.56 16.67
C LEU A 54 -23.35 17.61 18.07
N ALA A 55 -23.91 18.49 18.92
CA ALA A 55 -23.71 18.52 20.36
C ALA A 55 -24.23 17.21 21.00
N ALA A 56 -23.53 16.12 20.74
CA ALA A 56 -23.82 14.81 21.30
C ALA A 56 -23.31 14.82 22.74
N LYS A 57 -24.24 14.77 23.69
CA LYS A 57 -23.96 14.48 25.10
C LYS A 57 -23.05 13.25 25.15
N TYR A 58 -21.86 13.40 25.76
CA TYR A 58 -20.88 12.32 25.92
C TYR A 58 -21.59 11.09 26.50
N ASN A 59 -21.58 9.99 25.76
CA ASN A 59 -22.26 8.76 26.13
C ASN A 59 -21.25 7.62 26.00
N ASP A 60 -20.71 7.21 27.14
CA ASP A 60 -19.68 6.18 27.28
C ASP A 60 -20.07 4.88 26.57
N VAL A 61 -21.36 4.53 26.59
CA VAL A 61 -21.88 3.33 25.94
C VAL A 61 -21.74 3.39 24.43
N ARG A 62 -21.97 4.55 23.81
CA ARG A 62 -21.84 4.71 22.35
C ARG A 62 -20.38 4.74 21.91
N ILE A 63 -19.50 5.29 22.74
CA ILE A 63 -18.05 5.32 22.47
C ILE A 63 -17.49 3.90 22.59
N ALA A 64 -17.86 3.17 23.64
CA ALA A 64 -17.47 1.76 23.81
C ALA A 64 -17.94 0.91 22.61
N GLU A 65 -19.19 1.08 22.17
CA GLU A 65 -19.72 0.36 21.02
C GLU A 65 -19.01 0.74 19.71
N ALA A 66 -18.76 2.04 19.47
CA ALA A 66 -18.05 2.48 18.27
C ALA A 66 -16.60 1.96 18.23
N VAL A 67 -15.90 1.97 19.37
CA VAL A 67 -14.55 1.42 19.50
C VAL A 67 -14.57 -0.09 19.28
N ASN A 68 -15.55 -0.81 19.84
CA ASN A 68 -15.70 -2.24 19.64
C ASN A 68 -15.90 -2.60 18.15
N VAL A 69 -16.76 -1.86 17.44
CA VAL A 69 -16.98 -2.06 16.00
C VAL A 69 -15.70 -1.80 15.20
N ILE A 70 -14.96 -0.72 15.49
CA ILE A 70 -13.71 -0.39 14.78
C ILE A 70 -12.64 -1.48 15.03
N ILE A 71 -12.47 -1.90 16.28
CA ILE A 71 -11.51 -2.95 16.64
C ILE A 71 -11.88 -4.27 15.96
N THR A 72 -13.17 -4.63 15.93
CA THR A 72 -13.67 -5.84 15.25
C THR A 72 -13.36 -5.81 13.75
N TYR A 73 -13.54 -4.66 13.09
CA TYR A 73 -13.21 -4.52 11.66
C TYR A 73 -11.70 -4.64 11.41
N ILE A 74 -10.88 -4.01 12.25
CA ILE A 74 -9.40 -4.05 12.15
C ILE A 74 -8.87 -5.47 12.41
N GLU A 75 -9.42 -6.19 13.40
CA GLU A 75 -9.06 -7.58 13.72
C GLU A 75 -9.53 -8.56 12.64
N GLY A 76 -10.69 -8.31 12.05
CA GLY A 76 -11.36 -9.20 11.11
C GLY A 76 -10.83 -9.11 9.68
N SER A 77 -11.71 -8.69 8.77
CA SER A 77 -11.47 -8.73 7.34
C SER A 77 -10.41 -7.72 6.88
N PHE A 78 -10.30 -6.57 7.55
CA PHE A 78 -9.37 -5.52 7.14
C PHE A 78 -7.91 -5.89 7.45
N GLY A 79 -7.62 -6.39 8.65
CA GLY A 79 -6.29 -6.87 9.01
C GLY A 79 -5.84 -8.06 8.13
N ALA A 80 -6.76 -8.97 7.81
CA ALA A 80 -6.50 -10.06 6.87
C ALA A 80 -6.19 -9.54 5.44
N LEU A 81 -6.92 -8.52 4.97
CA LEU A 81 -6.70 -7.92 3.67
C LEU A 81 -5.32 -7.26 3.56
N ILE A 82 -4.92 -6.47 4.57
CA ILE A 82 -3.59 -5.83 4.62
C ILE A 82 -2.48 -6.89 4.58
N MET A 83 -2.63 -7.97 5.35
CA MET A 83 -1.66 -9.05 5.40
C MET A 83 -1.48 -9.72 4.03
N VAL A 84 -2.57 -10.07 3.35
CA VAL A 84 -2.53 -10.74 2.04
C VAL A 84 -1.96 -9.82 0.97
N VAL A 85 -2.43 -8.56 0.90
CA VAL A 85 -1.94 -7.59 -0.09
C VAL A 85 -0.44 -7.31 0.11
N SER A 86 0.01 -7.14 1.37
CA SER A 86 1.42 -6.93 1.68
C SER A 86 2.28 -8.15 1.34
N GLY A 87 1.77 -9.37 1.58
CA GLY A 87 2.45 -10.61 1.21
C GLY A 87 2.63 -10.76 -0.30
N ILE A 88 1.58 -10.51 -1.09
CA ILE A 88 1.64 -10.57 -2.56
C ILE A 88 2.60 -9.49 -3.09
N ALA A 89 2.51 -8.27 -2.57
CA ALA A 89 3.40 -7.18 -2.96
C ALA A 89 4.87 -7.46 -2.60
N ALA A 90 5.15 -8.17 -1.50
CA ALA A 90 6.49 -8.60 -1.12
C ALA A 90 7.07 -9.60 -2.12
N ILE A 91 6.27 -10.59 -2.56
CA ILE A 91 6.68 -11.57 -3.59
C ILE A 91 6.97 -10.87 -4.92
N MET A 92 6.10 -9.96 -5.36
CA MET A 92 6.32 -9.19 -6.58
C MET A 92 7.58 -8.32 -6.49
N SER A 93 7.80 -7.67 -5.35
CA SER A 93 9.00 -6.84 -5.12
C SER A 93 10.28 -7.66 -5.13
N ALA A 94 10.23 -8.90 -4.61
CA ALA A 94 11.34 -9.85 -4.69
C ALA A 94 11.61 -10.29 -6.14
N ALA A 95 10.56 -10.52 -6.93
CA ALA A 95 10.67 -10.90 -8.34
C ALA A 95 11.31 -9.80 -9.22
N PHE A 96 11.09 -8.52 -8.89
CA PHE A 96 11.73 -7.39 -9.57
C PHE A 96 13.13 -7.03 -9.03
N GLY A 97 13.71 -7.86 -8.15
CA GLY A 97 15.06 -7.63 -7.60
C GLY A 97 15.13 -6.51 -6.55
N GLN A 98 13.99 -5.98 -6.09
CA GLN A 98 13.94 -4.93 -5.07
C GLN A 98 13.88 -5.51 -3.66
N TYR A 99 15.00 -6.09 -3.22
CA TYR A 99 15.10 -6.80 -1.94
C TYR A 99 14.69 -5.94 -0.71
N ARG A 100 15.08 -4.66 -0.67
CA ARG A 100 14.73 -3.77 0.46
C ARG A 100 13.23 -3.51 0.57
N ALA A 101 12.54 -3.37 -0.57
CA ALA A 101 11.09 -3.19 -0.60
C ALA A 101 10.36 -4.47 -0.18
N ALA A 102 10.83 -5.62 -0.69
CA ALA A 102 10.28 -6.93 -0.31
C ALA A 102 10.38 -7.17 1.20
N LEU A 103 11.52 -6.85 1.83
CA LEU A 103 11.67 -6.97 3.28
C LEU A 103 10.72 -6.07 4.05
N SER A 104 10.55 -4.80 3.64
CA SER A 104 9.61 -3.91 4.32
C SER A 104 8.17 -4.40 4.25
N LEU A 105 7.74 -4.93 3.10
CA LEU A 105 6.38 -5.45 2.91
C LEU A 105 6.16 -6.76 3.68
N LEU A 106 7.19 -7.60 3.79
CA LEU A 106 7.16 -8.79 4.63
C LEU A 106 7.00 -8.44 6.11
N VAL A 107 7.73 -7.43 6.61
CA VAL A 107 7.59 -6.96 8.00
C VAL A 107 6.18 -6.43 8.26
N VAL A 108 5.57 -5.71 7.32
CA VAL A 108 4.17 -5.23 7.45
C VAL A 108 3.19 -6.40 7.53
N ALA A 109 3.36 -7.43 6.69
CA ALA A 109 2.50 -8.62 6.72
C ALA A 109 2.62 -9.37 8.06
N VAL A 110 3.84 -9.57 8.56
CA VAL A 110 4.10 -10.22 9.86
C VAL A 110 3.58 -9.37 11.02
N GLY A 111 3.77 -8.04 10.96
CA GLY A 111 3.26 -7.11 11.97
C GLY A 111 1.74 -7.12 12.07
N ALA A 112 1.03 -7.11 10.94
CA ALA A 112 -0.42 -7.23 10.90
C ALA A 112 -0.91 -8.57 11.49
N PHE A 113 -0.18 -9.66 11.23
CA PHE A 113 -0.47 -10.98 11.82
C PHE A 113 -0.31 -10.98 13.33
N ILE A 114 0.84 -10.49 13.83
CA ILE A 114 1.11 -10.43 15.27
C ILE A 114 0.09 -9.55 15.99
N LEU A 115 -0.22 -8.37 15.43
CA LEU A 115 -1.18 -7.46 16.03
C LEU A 115 -2.59 -8.09 16.13
N ARG A 116 -3.01 -8.80 15.07
CA ARG A 116 -4.26 -9.56 15.08
C ARG A 116 -4.25 -10.65 16.16
N SER A 117 -3.17 -11.43 16.28
CA SER A 117 -3.06 -12.46 17.30
C SER A 117 -3.07 -11.89 18.72
N ILE A 118 -2.41 -10.75 18.97
CA ILE A 118 -2.40 -10.08 20.28
C ILE A 118 -3.80 -9.60 20.63
N ILE A 119 -4.46 -8.85 19.73
CA ILE A 119 -5.81 -8.33 19.98
C ILE A 119 -6.78 -9.49 20.24
N SER A 120 -6.76 -10.51 19.40
CA SER A 120 -7.61 -11.70 19.58
C SER A 120 -7.33 -12.45 20.88
N THR A 121 -6.11 -12.42 21.41
CA THR A 121 -5.77 -13.10 22.67
C THR A 121 -6.24 -12.30 23.89
N PHE A 122 -6.14 -10.97 23.86
CA PHE A 122 -6.44 -10.11 25.01
C PHE A 122 -7.87 -9.59 25.07
N PHE A 123 -8.59 -9.56 23.95
CA PHE A 123 -9.95 -9.00 23.87
C PHE A 123 -11.02 -10.04 23.52
N ASN A 124 -10.67 -11.33 23.39
CA ASN A 124 -11.63 -12.41 23.19
C ASN A 124 -12.20 -12.90 24.53
N ASP A 125 -12.86 -11.99 25.25
CA ASP A 125 -13.54 -12.26 26.53
C ASP A 125 -14.92 -12.92 26.33
N ALA A 126 -15.29 -13.28 25.09
CA ALA A 126 -16.53 -13.97 24.77
C ALA A 126 -16.71 -15.32 25.50
N ASN A 127 -15.64 -15.85 26.12
CA ASN A 127 -15.67 -17.07 26.92
C ASN A 127 -15.40 -16.85 28.43
N ILE A 128 -15.40 -15.59 28.93
CA ILE A 128 -15.12 -15.26 30.34
C ILE A 128 -16.37 -14.64 31.02
N ALA A 129 -17.57 -15.07 30.63
CA ALA A 129 -18.77 -14.87 31.42
C ALA A 129 -19.25 -16.25 31.95
N PRO A 130 -19.55 -16.39 33.27
CA PRO A 130 -20.21 -17.57 33.82
C PRO A 130 -21.68 -17.71 33.34
#